data_AF-A0A2E8RXW5-F1
#
_entry.id   AF-A0A2E8RXW5-F1
#
_cell.length_a   1.000
_cell.length_b   1.000
_cell.length_c   1.000
_cell.angle_alpha   90.00
_cell.angle_beta   90.00
_cell.angle_gamma   90.00
#
_symmetry.space_group_name_H-M   'P 1'
#
loop_
_entity.id
_entity.type
_entity.pdbx_description
1 polymer ?
#
loop_
_entity_poly.entity_id
_entity_poly.type
_entity_poly.pdbx_seq_one_letter_code
_entity_poly.pdbx_strand_id
1 'polypeptide(L)'
;MEKDKNHVIFSDVSVSGFAESGKEGFVYLCKPFGFLFLSFGLFGFVNMWGCGSVEPGVPVVSDDVQDVQVGQDLQSGPDITASQYSSNDPCVSCTTDEAGLETCTPKVAGSGCDDGNCCTSGATCELCTGDDCPESGLTCSGQQTACDDQDPCTDDLCTCGAGEPTCLHPPSTNGTPCVYDENACNEGDSCMNGWCEPGIAVDLDDGNPCTVDVCVKGEVVHEPMTQGQCDDGDECTTDDHCYLGTCTGGPLVVCQDKSCASSVSCVTGQGCVPVWLPEGAACDDGNSCTFGDACNADHVCAGDPLNACNDQNPCTQDSCDAEGNCIHENIESECNDGNPCTMNDVCEEGICQGEAMDCSVLDSQCTAGACQNGGCVAMNLPGECEDGDLCTSSDQCHNGMCVSGVALDCSELDGACSEGVCTNGVCVQNLLSGTCDDGDPLTCNDNCGSGECVGGSCEQITGETCDDPIDMGSGGILEVNTCDFQKDYSYNWCGIQGPEVVFTLKAGYANGGLDMVVLQSIPNLVINYRFYIYDWCVSSEWYQINGFCSINSAPFIGWGGYDPNADLYFAIGSESGDCGVVRISAYTYGN
;
A
#
# COMPACT_ATOMS: atom_id res chain seq x y z
N MET A 1 11.34 -43.25 24.07
CA MET A 1 11.02 -43.34 25.51
C MET A 1 9.57 -43.78 25.62
N GLU A 2 9.25 -44.68 26.55
CA GLU A 2 7.89 -45.17 26.76
C GLU A 2 7.04 -44.16 27.55
N LYS A 3 5.75 -44.05 27.21
CA LYS A 3 4.61 -44.47 28.05
C LYS A 3 3.28 -44.11 27.36
N ASP A 4 2.36 -45.08 27.21
CA ASP A 4 1.18 -45.29 28.08
C ASP A 4 0.24 -44.07 28.19
N LYS A 5 -1.09 -44.15 28.11
CA LYS A 5 -2.07 -45.22 27.77
C LYS A 5 -3.46 -44.55 27.84
N ASN A 6 -4.39 -44.84 26.91
CA ASN A 6 -5.75 -45.31 27.23
C ASN A 6 -6.64 -45.47 25.98
N HIS A 7 -7.44 -46.55 25.99
CA HIS A 7 -8.55 -46.87 25.08
C HIS A 7 -9.77 -45.93 25.36
N VAL A 8 -10.87 -45.88 24.61
CA VAL A 8 -11.66 -46.96 23.97
C VAL A 8 -12.42 -46.44 22.74
N ILE A 9 -12.53 -47.29 21.71
CA ILE A 9 -13.61 -47.27 20.70
C ILE A 9 -14.44 -48.54 20.91
N PHE A 10 -15.78 -48.48 20.92
CA PHE A 10 -16.66 -49.29 20.06
C PHE A 10 -18.16 -49.26 20.45
N SER A 11 -18.98 -49.05 19.41
CA SER A 11 -20.28 -49.68 19.09
C SER A 11 -21.52 -49.54 19.98
N ASP A 12 -22.65 -49.41 19.28
CA ASP A 12 -24.04 -49.59 19.69
C ASP A 12 -24.31 -50.57 20.84
N VAL A 13 -25.21 -50.14 21.74
CA VAL A 13 -26.06 -51.05 22.52
C VAL A 13 -27.49 -50.51 22.50
N SER A 14 -28.34 -51.12 21.68
CA SER A 14 -29.79 -51.01 21.82
C SER A 14 -30.26 -51.93 22.95
N VAL A 15 -31.05 -51.41 23.89
CA VAL A 15 -31.69 -52.22 24.95
C VAL A 15 -33.20 -52.12 24.83
N SER A 16 -33.82 -53.24 24.52
CA SER A 16 -35.27 -53.43 24.52
C SER A 16 -35.80 -53.70 25.92
N GLY A 17 -36.88 -53.01 26.30
CA GLY A 17 -38.01 -53.52 27.08
C GLY A 17 -37.75 -54.12 28.47
N PHE A 18 -38.27 -53.45 29.49
CA PHE A 18 -38.80 -54.10 30.69
C PHE A 18 -40.18 -53.51 31.01
N ALA A 19 -41.14 -54.39 31.29
CA ALA A 19 -42.43 -54.03 31.86
C ALA A 19 -42.44 -54.49 33.33
N GLU A 20 -42.99 -53.68 34.23
CA GLU A 20 -43.97 -54.14 35.24
C GLU A 20 -44.47 -53.05 36.20
N SER A 21 -45.62 -53.34 36.79
CA SER A 21 -46.21 -52.73 37.99
C SER A 21 -46.76 -51.29 37.88
N GLY A 22 -48.08 -51.20 37.90
CA GLY A 22 -48.77 -49.98 38.31
C GLY A 22 -48.76 -49.84 39.84
N LYS A 23 -48.82 -48.58 40.30
CA LYS A 23 -49.28 -48.20 41.65
C LYS A 23 -49.73 -46.75 41.60
N GLU A 24 -50.93 -46.50 42.10
CA GLU A 24 -51.44 -45.15 42.32
C GLU A 24 -50.53 -44.43 43.33
N GLY A 25 -50.11 -43.22 42.99
CA GLY A 25 -49.23 -42.39 43.81
C GLY A 25 -49.71 -40.96 43.83
N PHE A 26 -50.38 -40.56 44.91
CA PHE A 26 -50.71 -39.16 45.15
C PHE A 26 -49.41 -38.35 45.35
N VAL A 27 -49.16 -37.39 44.48
CA VAL A 27 -48.04 -36.45 44.59
C VAL A 27 -48.51 -35.21 45.34
N TYR A 28 -47.91 -34.95 46.50
CA TYR A 28 -48.04 -33.66 47.18
C TYR A 28 -47.15 -32.63 46.48
N LEU A 29 -47.76 -31.63 45.81
CA LEU A 29 -47.05 -30.49 45.26
C LEU A 29 -46.64 -29.51 46.38
N CYS A 30 -45.34 -29.49 46.70
CA CYS A 30 -44.74 -28.37 47.44
C CYS A 30 -44.45 -27.22 46.45
N LYS A 31 -45.06 -26.05 46.67
CA LYS A 31 -44.68 -24.82 45.93
C LYS A 31 -43.29 -24.34 46.37
N PRO A 32 -42.37 -24.01 45.45
CA PRO A 32 -41.15 -23.29 45.79
C PRO A 32 -41.44 -21.80 45.98
N PHE A 33 -40.87 -21.18 47.03
CA PHE A 33 -40.82 -19.72 47.17
C PHE A 33 -39.50 -19.19 46.59
N GLY A 34 -39.56 -18.01 45.96
CA GLY A 34 -38.47 -17.42 45.20
C GLY A 34 -37.25 -16.99 46.03
N PHE A 35 -36.13 -16.82 45.31
CA PHE A 35 -34.83 -16.39 45.84
C PHE A 35 -34.84 -14.97 46.41
N LEU A 36 -34.05 -14.75 47.49
CA LEU A 36 -33.50 -13.43 47.79
C LEU A 36 -32.06 -13.54 48.33
N PHE A 37 -31.11 -13.02 47.53
CA PHE A 37 -29.75 -12.57 47.87
C PHE A 37 -28.84 -13.39 48.81
N LEU A 38 -27.76 -13.92 48.23
CA LEU A 38 -26.56 -14.40 48.93
C LEU A 38 -25.64 -13.23 49.35
N SER A 39 -25.25 -13.19 50.63
CA SER A 39 -23.97 -12.62 51.06
C SER A 39 -23.46 -13.33 52.33
N PHE A 40 -22.16 -13.55 52.43
CA PHE A 40 -21.51 -14.44 53.41
C PHE A 40 -21.35 -13.82 54.82
N GLY A 41 -21.46 -14.62 55.90
CA GLY A 41 -20.89 -14.22 57.20
C GLY A 41 -21.29 -15.00 58.46
N LEU A 42 -20.46 -16.00 58.85
CA LEU A 42 -20.13 -16.48 60.22
C LEU A 42 -21.21 -16.80 61.30
N PHE A 43 -21.05 -18.00 61.89
CA PHE A 43 -21.23 -18.40 63.31
C PHE A 43 -22.48 -17.99 64.14
N GLY A 44 -23.21 -19.00 64.64
CA GLY A 44 -24.10 -18.84 65.80
C GLY A 44 -24.83 -20.11 66.25
N PHE A 45 -24.44 -20.71 67.39
CA PHE A 45 -25.23 -21.71 68.12
C PHE A 45 -26.22 -21.00 69.07
N VAL A 46 -27.52 -21.28 69.00
CA VAL A 46 -28.48 -21.15 70.14
C VAL A 46 -29.61 -22.20 70.00
N ASN A 47 -30.05 -22.77 71.13
CA ASN A 47 -31.19 -23.69 71.27
C ASN A 47 -32.45 -22.97 71.82
N MET A 48 -33.59 -23.68 71.82
CA MET A 48 -34.77 -23.57 72.71
C MET A 48 -36.03 -22.79 72.27
N TRP A 49 -37.14 -23.56 72.28
CA TRP A 49 -38.52 -23.22 72.76
C TRP A 49 -39.34 -22.20 71.93
N GLY A 50 -40.68 -22.28 71.86
CA GLY A 50 -41.66 -23.24 72.41
C GLY A 50 -43.07 -22.61 72.53
N CYS A 51 -44.14 -23.43 72.48
CA CYS A 51 -45.59 -23.06 72.54
C CYS A 51 -46.11 -22.19 71.36
N GLY A 52 -47.38 -22.19 70.92
CA GLY A 52 -48.64 -22.88 71.27
C GLY A 52 -49.83 -22.20 70.51
N SER A 53 -51.10 -22.65 70.46
CA SER A 53 -51.80 -23.83 71.01
C SER A 53 -53.24 -23.97 70.39
N VAL A 54 -53.74 -25.20 70.21
CA VAL A 54 -55.10 -25.71 70.62
C VAL A 54 -56.33 -24.81 70.25
N GLU A 55 -57.07 -25.09 69.15
CA GLU A 55 -58.34 -25.90 69.06
C GLU A 55 -59.66 -25.10 69.29
N PRO A 56 -60.91 -25.64 69.08
CA PRO A 56 -61.41 -26.62 68.09
C PRO A 56 -62.84 -26.37 67.52
N GLY A 57 -63.24 -27.16 66.50
CA GLY A 57 -64.62 -27.71 66.33
C GLY A 57 -65.66 -26.87 65.55
N VAL A 58 -66.82 -27.37 65.09
CA VAL A 58 -67.53 -28.70 65.07
C VAL A 58 -68.87 -28.47 64.28
N PRO A 59 -69.59 -29.44 63.64
CA PRO A 59 -69.23 -30.63 62.86
C PRO A 59 -69.93 -30.67 61.45
N VAL A 60 -69.88 -31.81 60.76
CA VAL A 60 -70.81 -32.18 59.67
C VAL A 60 -71.85 -33.17 60.20
N VAL A 61 -73.11 -33.09 59.74
CA VAL A 61 -74.15 -34.10 59.99
C VAL A 61 -74.77 -34.53 58.65
N SER A 62 -74.93 -35.84 58.48
CA SER A 62 -75.60 -36.49 57.35
C SER A 62 -77.04 -36.83 57.71
N ASP A 63 -78.02 -36.45 56.89
CA ASP A 63 -79.40 -36.89 57.04
C ASP A 63 -79.65 -38.23 56.34
N ASP A 64 -80.37 -39.11 57.04
CA ASP A 64 -80.75 -40.45 56.62
C ASP A 64 -82.29 -40.52 56.61
N VAL A 65 -82.89 -40.88 55.48
CA VAL A 65 -84.35 -40.77 55.27
C VAL A 65 -85.05 -42.06 55.68
N GLN A 66 -85.99 -41.98 56.63
CA GLN A 66 -86.96 -43.05 56.88
C GLN A 66 -88.40 -42.55 56.87
N ASP A 67 -89.24 -43.26 56.12
CA ASP A 67 -90.69 -43.06 56.02
C ASP A 67 -91.40 -43.24 57.38
N VAL A 68 -92.34 -42.34 57.68
CA VAL A 68 -93.35 -42.54 58.72
C VAL A 68 -94.74 -42.30 58.15
N GLN A 69 -95.52 -43.37 58.00
CA GLN A 69 -96.93 -43.32 57.64
C GLN A 69 -97.77 -42.83 58.83
N VAL A 70 -98.61 -41.80 58.62
CA VAL A 70 -99.56 -41.32 59.64
C VAL A 70 -100.86 -42.12 59.55
N GLY A 71 -101.17 -42.87 60.60
CA GLY A 71 -102.46 -43.54 60.79
C GLY A 71 -103.47 -42.67 61.55
N GLN A 72 -104.74 -42.76 61.16
CA GLN A 72 -105.85 -42.02 61.76
C GLN A 72 -106.21 -42.54 63.16
N ASP A 73 -106.47 -41.65 64.11
CA ASP A 73 -107.65 -41.74 64.99
C ASP A 73 -107.84 -40.47 65.84
N LEU A 74 -109.09 -40.00 65.95
CA LEU A 74 -109.78 -39.63 67.20
C LEU A 74 -111.09 -38.87 66.92
N GLN A 75 -112.19 -39.37 67.47
CA GLN A 75 -113.52 -38.77 67.38
C GLN A 75 -113.92 -38.04 68.68
N SER A 76 -114.75 -37.01 68.50
CA SER A 76 -115.88 -36.59 69.36
C SER A 76 -115.67 -36.12 70.81
N GLY A 77 -115.90 -34.82 71.02
CA GLY A 77 -116.57 -34.26 72.20
C GLY A 77 -115.91 -32.99 72.77
N PRO A 78 -116.67 -32.03 73.36
CA PRO A 78 -118.11 -32.03 73.64
C PRO A 78 -118.93 -30.98 72.88
N ASP A 79 -120.25 -31.05 73.08
CA ASP A 79 -121.32 -30.18 72.58
C ASP A 79 -121.16 -28.71 73.05
N ILE A 80 -121.20 -27.74 72.12
CA ILE A 80 -121.22 -26.30 72.44
C ILE A 80 -122.34 -25.62 71.64
N THR A 81 -123.20 -24.89 72.35
CA THR A 81 -124.37 -24.19 71.80
C THR A 81 -123.97 -23.14 70.77
N ALA A 82 -124.56 -23.19 69.57
CA ALA A 82 -124.25 -22.28 68.48
C ALA A 82 -124.64 -20.82 68.78
N SER A 83 -123.66 -19.91 68.76
CA SER A 83 -123.83 -18.45 68.57
C SER A 83 -122.53 -17.60 68.50
N GLN A 84 -121.32 -18.19 68.45
CA GLN A 84 -120.06 -17.41 68.62
C GLN A 84 -119.22 -17.15 67.37
N TYR A 85 -119.34 -17.90 66.28
CA TYR A 85 -118.48 -17.70 65.10
C TYR A 85 -118.86 -16.45 64.29
N SER A 86 -117.86 -15.67 63.88
CA SER A 86 -118.03 -14.46 63.06
C SER A 86 -118.51 -14.78 61.64
N SER A 87 -119.53 -14.08 61.15
CA SER A 87 -119.99 -14.18 59.76
C SER A 87 -119.05 -13.53 58.73
N ASN A 88 -118.01 -12.82 59.18
CA ASN A 88 -116.93 -12.30 58.33
C ASN A 88 -115.76 -13.29 58.16
N ASP A 89 -115.77 -14.44 58.83
CA ASP A 89 -114.75 -15.48 58.63
C ASP A 89 -115.04 -16.24 57.31
N PRO A 90 -114.14 -16.17 56.31
CA PRO A 90 -114.37 -16.81 55.00
C PRO A 90 -114.39 -18.34 55.07
N CYS A 91 -113.98 -18.92 56.21
CA CYS A 91 -114.02 -20.34 56.51
C CYS A 91 -115.18 -20.77 57.41
N VAL A 92 -116.17 -19.90 57.61
CA VAL A 92 -117.44 -20.18 58.29
C VAL A 92 -118.60 -20.14 57.29
N SER A 93 -119.69 -20.86 57.59
CA SER A 93 -120.96 -20.79 56.87
C SER A 93 -122.09 -20.44 57.85
N CYS A 94 -122.90 -19.45 57.50
CA CYS A 94 -123.99 -18.95 58.35
C CYS A 94 -125.35 -19.17 57.69
N THR A 95 -126.37 -19.49 58.50
CA THR A 95 -127.77 -19.55 58.07
C THR A 95 -128.65 -18.79 59.06
N THR A 96 -129.64 -18.06 58.57
CA THR A 96 -130.59 -17.30 59.41
C THR A 96 -131.93 -18.02 59.45
N ASP A 97 -132.50 -18.20 60.64
CA ASP A 97 -133.83 -18.79 60.80
C ASP A 97 -134.98 -17.79 60.57
N GLU A 98 -136.23 -18.28 60.57
CA GLU A 98 -137.42 -17.44 60.39
C GLU A 98 -137.69 -16.47 61.57
N ALA A 99 -136.97 -16.61 62.69
CA ALA A 99 -137.00 -15.67 63.82
C ALA A 99 -135.92 -14.57 63.70
N GLY A 100 -135.05 -14.64 62.69
CA GLY A 100 -133.96 -13.70 62.46
C GLY A 100 -132.68 -14.01 63.24
N LEU A 101 -132.56 -15.22 63.81
CA LEU A 101 -131.34 -15.65 64.50
C LEU A 101 -130.34 -16.23 63.50
N GLU A 102 -129.16 -15.62 63.41
CA GLU A 102 -128.06 -16.11 62.58
C GLU A 102 -127.26 -17.19 63.33
N THR A 103 -127.11 -18.36 62.71
CA THR A 103 -126.38 -19.51 63.22
C THR A 103 -125.22 -19.83 62.28
N CYS A 104 -124.00 -19.66 62.77
CA CYS A 104 -122.76 -19.88 62.03
C CYS A 104 -122.06 -21.18 62.45
N THR A 105 -121.45 -21.89 61.50
CA THR A 105 -120.68 -23.14 61.70
C THR A 105 -119.41 -23.13 60.85
N PRO A 106 -118.24 -23.57 61.36
CA PRO A 106 -117.05 -23.72 60.53
C PRO A 106 -117.28 -24.64 59.34
N LYS A 107 -116.66 -24.32 58.20
CA LYS A 107 -116.56 -25.23 57.04
C LYS A 107 -115.63 -26.41 57.40
N VAL A 108 -115.54 -27.40 56.51
CA VAL A 108 -114.49 -28.44 56.63
C VAL A 108 -113.19 -27.97 55.99
N ALA A 109 -112.05 -28.42 56.50
CA ALA A 109 -110.75 -28.15 55.87
C ALA A 109 -110.72 -28.65 54.40
N GLY A 110 -110.08 -27.89 53.51
CA GLY A 110 -110.14 -28.09 52.05
C GLY A 110 -111.40 -27.55 51.38
N SER A 111 -112.35 -26.96 52.12
CA SER A 111 -113.47 -26.23 51.51
C SER A 111 -112.99 -24.96 50.83
N GLY A 112 -113.56 -24.63 49.67
CA GLY A 112 -113.33 -23.35 49.02
C GLY A 112 -113.70 -22.16 49.90
N CYS A 113 -112.83 -21.16 49.92
CA CYS A 113 -113.00 -19.89 50.59
C CYS A 113 -112.44 -18.76 49.71
N ASP A 114 -112.65 -17.54 50.16
CA ASP A 114 -112.10 -16.33 49.54
C ASP A 114 -111.11 -15.75 50.56
N ASP A 115 -109.82 -15.73 50.22
CA ASP A 115 -108.76 -15.18 51.07
C ASP A 115 -108.64 -13.64 50.88
N GLY A 116 -109.47 -13.06 50.01
CA GLY A 116 -109.43 -11.64 49.66
C GLY A 116 -108.25 -11.26 48.78
N ASN A 117 -107.44 -12.23 48.32
CA ASN A 117 -106.25 -12.01 47.51
C ASN A 117 -106.46 -12.58 46.11
N CYS A 118 -106.81 -11.72 45.14
CA CYS A 118 -107.03 -12.17 43.76
C CYS A 118 -105.78 -12.79 43.09
N CYS A 119 -104.58 -12.55 43.64
CA CYS A 119 -103.31 -13.07 43.14
C CYS A 119 -103.04 -14.51 43.60
N THR A 120 -103.81 -15.04 44.53
CA THR A 120 -103.83 -16.47 44.89
C THR A 120 -105.01 -17.17 44.21
N SER A 121 -104.81 -18.42 43.81
CA SER A 121 -105.81 -19.23 43.13
C SER A 121 -106.05 -20.53 43.91
N GLY A 122 -107.30 -21.03 43.83
CA GLY A 122 -107.68 -22.25 44.54
C GLY A 122 -107.65 -22.12 46.07
N ALA A 123 -107.97 -20.95 46.63
CA ALA A 123 -107.95 -20.73 48.06
C ALA A 123 -108.90 -21.69 48.82
N THR A 124 -108.35 -22.37 49.84
CA THR A 124 -109.10 -23.31 50.67
C THR A 124 -108.88 -23.08 52.15
N CYS A 125 -109.83 -23.57 52.95
CA CYS A 125 -109.75 -23.52 54.40
C CYS A 125 -108.72 -24.51 54.93
N GLU A 126 -107.62 -24.01 55.48
CA GLU A 126 -106.56 -24.80 56.07
C GLU A 126 -106.60 -24.70 57.61
N LEU A 127 -106.24 -25.79 58.30
CA LEU A 127 -106.20 -25.82 59.76
C LEU A 127 -105.09 -24.90 60.28
N CYS A 128 -105.43 -23.93 61.11
CA CYS A 128 -104.47 -23.05 61.78
C CYS A 128 -104.47 -23.26 63.30
N THR A 129 -103.40 -22.81 63.95
CA THR A 129 -103.28 -22.73 65.41
C THR A 129 -102.43 -21.52 65.79
N GLY A 130 -102.67 -20.94 66.96
CA GLY A 130 -101.98 -19.73 67.44
C GLY A 130 -102.90 -18.52 67.52
N ASP A 131 -102.38 -17.40 68.03
CA ASP A 131 -103.17 -16.20 68.36
C ASP A 131 -103.76 -15.47 67.14
N ASP A 132 -103.17 -15.66 65.95
CA ASP A 132 -103.66 -15.12 64.67
C ASP A 132 -104.68 -16.03 63.94
N CYS A 133 -104.98 -17.22 64.49
CA CYS A 133 -105.97 -18.14 63.92
C CYS A 133 -107.39 -17.74 64.36
N PRO A 134 -108.38 -17.62 63.45
CA PRO A 134 -109.76 -17.34 63.81
C PRO A 134 -110.36 -18.37 64.78
N GLU A 135 -111.40 -17.99 65.54
CA GLU A 135 -112.09 -18.89 66.48
C GLU A 135 -112.67 -20.16 65.81
N SER A 136 -112.82 -20.18 64.48
CA SER A 136 -113.20 -21.35 63.69
C SER A 136 -112.13 -22.45 63.60
N GLY A 137 -110.86 -22.13 63.93
CA GLY A 137 -109.71 -23.03 63.76
C GLY A 137 -109.22 -23.17 62.32
N LEU A 138 -109.72 -22.33 61.40
CA LEU A 138 -109.42 -22.38 59.97
C LEU A 138 -108.99 -21.01 59.46
N THR A 139 -107.98 -20.98 58.60
CA THR A 139 -107.60 -19.80 57.81
C THR A 139 -107.86 -20.07 56.33
N CYS A 140 -108.10 -19.02 55.54
CA CYS A 140 -108.19 -19.15 54.10
C CYS A 140 -106.82 -18.84 53.47
N SER A 141 -106.32 -19.77 52.66
CA SER A 141 -105.01 -19.66 51.99
C SER A 141 -105.10 -20.25 50.58
N GLY A 142 -104.53 -19.57 49.60
CA GLY A 142 -104.45 -20.03 48.21
C GLY A 142 -103.03 -20.03 47.66
N GLN A 143 -102.82 -20.74 46.55
CA GLN A 143 -101.52 -20.82 45.89
C GLN A 143 -101.28 -19.60 45.02
N GLN A 144 -100.12 -18.95 45.14
CA GLN A 144 -99.78 -17.78 44.32
C GLN A 144 -99.84 -18.12 42.83
N THR A 145 -100.51 -17.25 42.07
CA THR A 145 -100.60 -17.34 40.61
C THR A 145 -99.21 -17.06 40.02
N ALA A 146 -98.74 -17.93 39.13
CA ALA A 146 -97.44 -17.77 38.50
C ALA A 146 -97.42 -16.52 37.60
N CYS A 147 -96.62 -15.53 38.01
CA CYS A 147 -96.34 -14.29 37.27
C CYS A 147 -94.85 -14.19 36.90
N ASP A 148 -94.15 -15.31 36.77
CA ASP A 148 -92.73 -15.42 36.38
C ASP A 148 -92.63 -15.41 34.83
N ASP A 149 -91.92 -14.43 34.27
CA ASP A 149 -91.66 -14.30 32.82
C ASP A 149 -90.30 -14.85 32.37
N GLN A 150 -89.50 -15.38 33.29
CA GLN A 150 -88.12 -15.87 33.12
C GLN A 150 -87.09 -14.81 32.71
N ASP A 151 -87.40 -13.51 32.80
CA ASP A 151 -86.41 -12.44 32.64
C ASP A 151 -85.85 -12.01 34.01
N PRO A 152 -84.57 -12.31 34.33
CA PRO A 152 -83.98 -11.96 35.64
C PRO A 152 -83.81 -10.45 35.86
N CYS A 153 -84.16 -9.62 34.87
CA CYS A 153 -84.12 -8.16 34.94
C CYS A 153 -85.50 -7.50 35.04
N THR A 154 -86.55 -8.26 35.26
CA THR A 154 -87.87 -7.78 35.67
C THR A 154 -88.29 -8.34 37.03
N ASP A 155 -89.01 -7.55 37.83
CA ASP A 155 -89.53 -7.99 39.11
C ASP A 155 -90.95 -8.58 38.93
N ASP A 156 -91.17 -9.84 39.29
CA ASP A 156 -92.46 -10.52 39.11
C ASP A 156 -93.55 -10.09 40.11
N LEU A 157 -94.29 -9.02 39.79
CA LEU A 157 -95.26 -8.41 40.69
C LEU A 157 -96.72 -8.70 40.26
N CYS A 158 -97.42 -9.57 40.99
CA CYS A 158 -98.87 -9.69 40.86
C CYS A 158 -99.60 -8.57 41.60
N THR A 159 -100.61 -7.97 40.96
CA THR A 159 -101.47 -6.93 41.54
C THR A 159 -102.96 -7.17 41.24
N CYS A 160 -103.85 -6.69 42.11
CA CYS A 160 -105.30 -6.83 41.95
C CYS A 160 -105.94 -5.64 41.23
N GLY A 161 -106.16 -5.78 39.93
CA GLY A 161 -106.86 -4.81 39.08
C GLY A 161 -108.35 -5.11 39.02
N ALA A 162 -109.19 -4.29 39.66
CA ALA A 162 -110.65 -4.43 39.66
C ALA A 162 -111.21 -5.80 40.12
N GLY A 163 -110.42 -6.57 40.88
CA GLY A 163 -110.76 -7.90 41.39
C GLY A 163 -110.11 -9.07 40.65
N GLU A 164 -109.43 -8.83 39.54
CA GLU A 164 -108.74 -9.85 38.74
C GLU A 164 -107.21 -9.76 38.92
N PRO A 165 -106.46 -10.88 38.90
CA PRO A 165 -105.00 -10.88 38.95
C PRO A 165 -104.40 -10.26 37.70
N THR A 166 -103.45 -9.36 37.89
CA THR A 166 -102.66 -8.72 36.83
C THR A 166 -101.19 -8.84 37.16
N CYS A 167 -100.44 -9.63 36.37
CA CYS A 167 -98.98 -9.65 36.43
C CYS A 167 -98.40 -8.36 35.85
N LEU A 168 -97.44 -7.77 36.55
CA LEU A 168 -96.65 -6.63 36.14
C LEU A 168 -95.18 -7.03 36.25
N HIS A 169 -94.40 -6.72 35.22
CA HIS A 169 -92.97 -7.01 35.15
C HIS A 169 -92.22 -5.67 35.02
N PRO A 170 -92.22 -4.80 36.05
CA PRO A 170 -91.40 -3.59 36.05
C PRO A 170 -89.91 -3.97 35.98
N PRO A 171 -89.08 -3.17 35.31
CA PRO A 171 -87.63 -3.32 35.35
C PRO A 171 -87.08 -3.41 36.77
N SER A 172 -86.31 -4.46 37.04
CA SER A 172 -85.51 -4.58 38.26
C SER A 172 -84.52 -3.42 38.39
N THR A 173 -84.04 -3.19 39.61
CA THR A 173 -83.13 -2.08 39.90
C THR A 173 -81.85 -2.17 39.06
N ASN A 174 -81.43 -1.06 38.45
CA ASN A 174 -80.18 -1.02 37.69
C ASN A 174 -78.99 -1.46 38.55
N GLY A 175 -78.23 -2.45 38.09
CA GLY A 175 -77.16 -3.09 38.86
C GLY A 175 -77.55 -4.39 39.59
N THR A 176 -78.81 -4.86 39.49
CA THR A 176 -79.17 -6.24 39.88
C THR A 176 -78.33 -7.23 39.07
N PRO A 177 -77.69 -8.25 39.68
CA PRO A 177 -76.93 -9.26 38.95
C PRO A 177 -77.83 -10.11 38.06
N CYS A 178 -77.38 -10.38 36.83
CA CYS A 178 -78.03 -11.30 35.89
C CYS A 178 -76.96 -12.15 35.19
N VAL A 179 -77.36 -13.01 34.25
CA VAL A 179 -76.46 -13.77 33.37
C VAL A 179 -76.85 -13.46 31.93
N TYR A 180 -75.97 -12.80 31.18
CA TYR A 180 -76.24 -12.40 29.80
C TYR A 180 -76.01 -13.57 28.82
N ASP A 181 -74.96 -14.36 29.03
CA ASP A 181 -74.65 -15.59 28.31
C ASP A 181 -73.87 -16.53 29.24
N GLU A 182 -74.39 -17.74 29.48
CA GLU A 182 -73.74 -18.78 30.29
C GLU A 182 -72.36 -19.22 29.73
N ASN A 183 -72.03 -18.86 28.49
CA ASN A 183 -70.79 -19.24 27.81
C ASN A 183 -69.79 -18.07 27.69
N ALA A 184 -70.14 -16.87 28.11
CA ALA A 184 -69.25 -15.72 28.10
C ALA A 184 -68.37 -15.68 29.35
N CYS A 185 -67.15 -15.15 29.21
CA CYS A 185 -66.22 -14.91 30.32
C CYS A 185 -66.21 -13.41 30.60
N ASN A 186 -67.29 -12.97 31.24
CA ASN A 186 -67.61 -11.60 31.61
C ASN A 186 -67.84 -11.53 33.12
N GLU A 187 -67.24 -10.54 33.78
CA GLU A 187 -67.48 -10.25 35.20
C GLU A 187 -68.41 -9.04 35.34
N GLY A 188 -69.49 -9.20 36.10
CA GLY A 188 -70.40 -8.10 36.46
C GLY A 188 -71.58 -7.89 35.51
N ASP A 189 -72.08 -8.94 34.86
CA ASP A 189 -73.37 -8.94 34.16
C ASP A 189 -74.47 -8.36 35.05
N SER A 190 -75.15 -7.33 34.55
CA SER A 190 -76.09 -6.57 35.38
C SER A 190 -77.25 -5.97 34.59
N CYS A 191 -78.39 -5.92 35.25
CA CYS A 191 -79.63 -5.37 34.70
C CYS A 191 -79.52 -3.87 34.51
N MET A 192 -79.91 -3.38 33.33
CA MET A 192 -79.98 -1.97 32.98
C MET A 192 -81.29 -1.67 32.24
N ASN A 193 -82.20 -0.98 32.92
CA ASN A 193 -83.53 -0.60 32.41
C ASN A 193 -84.40 -1.80 31.94
N GLY A 194 -84.26 -2.95 32.60
CA GLY A 194 -85.06 -4.15 32.31
C GLY A 194 -84.47 -5.07 31.24
N TRP A 195 -83.16 -4.94 30.99
CA TRP A 195 -82.40 -5.83 30.10
C TRP A 195 -81.12 -6.23 30.82
N CYS A 196 -80.70 -7.48 30.71
CA CYS A 196 -79.36 -7.87 31.13
C CYS A 196 -78.35 -7.27 30.14
N GLU A 197 -77.33 -6.57 30.64
CA GLU A 197 -76.20 -6.08 29.85
C GLU A 197 -74.93 -6.84 30.26
N PRO A 198 -74.06 -7.23 29.31
CA PRO A 198 -72.83 -7.94 29.62
C PRO A 198 -71.85 -7.05 30.39
N GLY A 199 -71.19 -7.64 31.38
CA GLY A 199 -70.16 -7.04 32.20
C GLY A 199 -68.83 -6.84 31.47
N ILE A 200 -67.76 -6.68 32.25
CA ILE A 200 -66.42 -6.47 31.71
C ILE A 200 -65.90 -7.82 31.22
N ALA A 201 -65.50 -7.91 29.94
CA ALA A 201 -64.84 -9.09 29.42
C ALA A 201 -63.53 -9.35 30.17
N VAL A 202 -63.36 -10.59 30.65
CA VAL A 202 -62.14 -11.04 31.33
C VAL A 202 -61.05 -11.24 30.29
N ASP A 203 -59.80 -10.92 30.65
CA ASP A 203 -58.65 -11.23 29.82
C ASP A 203 -58.44 -12.76 29.79
N LEU A 204 -58.43 -13.35 28.60
CA LEU A 204 -58.33 -14.79 28.41
C LEU A 204 -56.87 -15.25 28.24
N ASP A 205 -55.97 -14.35 27.85
CA ASP A 205 -54.58 -14.66 27.48
C ASP A 205 -53.73 -14.97 28.73
N ASP A 206 -53.18 -16.19 28.83
CA ASP A 206 -52.25 -16.57 29.91
C ASP A 206 -50.79 -16.13 29.64
N GLY A 207 -50.54 -15.50 28.49
CA GLY A 207 -49.23 -15.08 28.01
C GLY A 207 -48.40 -16.22 27.41
N ASN A 208 -48.97 -17.41 27.23
CA ASN A 208 -48.28 -18.54 26.61
C ASN A 208 -48.69 -18.68 25.13
N PRO A 209 -47.80 -18.43 24.15
CA PRO A 209 -48.13 -18.52 22.72
C PRO A 209 -48.42 -19.96 22.25
N CYS A 210 -48.32 -20.96 23.13
CA CYS A 210 -48.61 -22.35 22.86
C CYS A 210 -49.92 -22.88 23.46
N THR A 211 -50.75 -22.00 24.01
CA THR A 211 -52.13 -22.28 24.40
C THR A 211 -53.11 -21.60 23.45
N VAL A 212 -54.33 -22.13 23.36
CA VAL A 212 -55.47 -21.42 22.77
C VAL A 212 -56.43 -21.10 23.90
N ASP A 213 -56.65 -19.82 24.12
CA ASP A 213 -57.47 -19.34 25.22
C ASP A 213 -58.93 -19.26 24.79
N VAL A 214 -59.76 -20.07 25.43
CA VAL A 214 -61.18 -20.18 25.14
C VAL A 214 -61.99 -20.05 26.41
N CYS A 215 -63.11 -19.33 26.33
CA CYS A 215 -64.12 -19.39 27.38
C CYS A 215 -65.00 -20.63 27.16
N VAL A 216 -65.18 -21.44 28.20
CA VAL A 216 -66.10 -22.58 28.19
C VAL A 216 -66.95 -22.52 29.46
N LYS A 217 -68.22 -22.17 29.31
CA LYS A 217 -69.21 -22.06 30.40
C LYS A 217 -68.81 -21.10 31.54
N GLY A 218 -68.25 -19.95 31.19
CA GLY A 218 -67.77 -18.96 32.15
C GLY A 218 -66.44 -19.29 32.83
N GLU A 219 -65.82 -20.45 32.55
CA GLU A 219 -64.46 -20.75 32.96
C GLU A 219 -63.47 -20.49 31.80
N VAL A 220 -62.35 -19.84 32.11
CA VAL A 220 -61.24 -19.65 31.16
C VAL A 220 -60.46 -20.96 31.05
N VAL A 221 -60.28 -21.45 29.83
CA VAL A 221 -59.57 -22.70 29.52
C VAL A 221 -58.46 -22.42 28.52
N HIS A 222 -57.23 -22.76 28.89
CA HIS A 222 -56.04 -22.63 28.05
C HIS A 222 -55.73 -24.00 27.43
N GLU A 223 -56.17 -24.26 26.19
CA GLU A 223 -56.00 -25.56 25.55
C GLU A 223 -54.59 -25.71 24.94
N PRO A 224 -53.82 -26.77 25.26
CA PRO A 224 -52.44 -26.91 24.81
C PRO A 224 -52.35 -27.20 23.30
N MET A 225 -51.67 -26.34 22.54
CA MET A 225 -51.40 -26.57 21.13
C MET A 225 -50.36 -27.66 20.91
N THR A 226 -50.51 -28.37 19.78
CA THR A 226 -49.56 -29.37 19.27
C THR A 226 -48.81 -28.91 18.02
N GLN A 227 -49.19 -27.76 17.47
CA GLN A 227 -48.54 -27.05 16.37
C GLN A 227 -48.81 -25.55 16.53
N GLY A 228 -47.82 -24.73 16.22
CA GLY A 228 -47.84 -23.27 16.36
C GLY A 228 -46.42 -22.75 16.33
N GLN A 229 -46.19 -21.52 15.87
CA GLN A 229 -44.89 -20.85 16.00
C GLN A 229 -44.83 -20.14 17.35
N CYS A 230 -43.68 -20.22 18.00
CA CYS A 230 -43.39 -19.52 19.25
C CYS A 230 -41.92 -19.08 19.26
N ASP A 231 -41.45 -18.59 20.39
CA ASP A 231 -40.05 -18.25 20.67
C ASP A 231 -39.77 -18.87 22.05
N ASP A 232 -38.77 -19.77 22.14
CA ASP A 232 -38.47 -20.47 23.40
C ASP A 232 -37.48 -19.70 24.29
N GLY A 233 -36.96 -18.58 23.80
CA GLY A 233 -36.01 -17.71 24.48
C GLY A 233 -34.56 -18.15 24.42
N ASP A 234 -34.20 -19.21 23.67
CA ASP A 234 -32.81 -19.56 23.36
C ASP A 234 -32.44 -19.12 21.93
N GLU A 235 -31.57 -18.11 21.81
CA GLU A 235 -31.10 -17.62 20.49
C GLU A 235 -30.20 -18.64 19.76
N CYS A 236 -30.02 -19.84 20.32
CA CYS A 236 -29.37 -20.98 19.70
C CYS A 236 -30.33 -22.00 19.10
N THR A 237 -31.63 -21.79 19.17
CA THR A 237 -32.65 -22.52 18.41
C THR A 237 -33.32 -21.63 17.36
N THR A 238 -33.96 -22.27 16.38
CA THR A 238 -34.66 -21.62 15.26
C THR A 238 -35.88 -22.44 14.90
N ASP A 239 -36.88 -21.82 14.27
CA ASP A 239 -38.15 -22.47 13.91
C ASP A 239 -38.83 -23.14 15.13
N ASP A 240 -38.81 -22.45 16.27
CA ASP A 240 -39.37 -22.95 17.53
C ASP A 240 -40.88 -23.16 17.42
N HIS A 241 -41.35 -24.22 18.08
CA HIS A 241 -42.68 -24.72 17.85
C HIS A 241 -43.35 -25.21 19.13
N CYS A 242 -44.67 -25.07 19.14
CA CYS A 242 -45.51 -25.51 20.24
C CYS A 242 -45.68 -27.04 20.23
N TYR A 243 -45.29 -27.67 21.33
CA TYR A 243 -45.50 -29.08 21.58
C TYR A 243 -46.17 -29.31 22.95
N LEU A 244 -47.42 -29.77 22.92
CA LEU A 244 -48.24 -30.04 24.12
C LEU A 244 -48.32 -28.85 25.09
N GLY A 245 -48.56 -27.65 24.56
CA GLY A 245 -48.70 -26.42 25.36
C GLY A 245 -47.39 -25.79 25.83
N THR A 246 -46.23 -26.37 25.48
CA THR A 246 -44.91 -25.82 25.79
C THR A 246 -44.25 -25.35 24.49
N CYS A 247 -43.62 -24.17 24.49
CA CYS A 247 -42.75 -23.79 23.39
C CYS A 247 -41.44 -24.60 23.46
N THR A 248 -41.04 -25.19 22.34
CA THR A 248 -39.83 -26.01 22.26
C THR A 248 -38.96 -25.58 21.09
N GLY A 249 -37.69 -25.29 21.39
CA GLY A 249 -36.68 -24.91 20.43
C GLY A 249 -36.56 -25.90 19.27
N GLY A 250 -36.48 -25.36 18.05
CA GLY A 250 -36.32 -26.16 16.83
C GLY A 250 -34.86 -26.51 16.54
N PRO A 251 -34.43 -26.56 15.26
CA PRO A 251 -33.04 -26.84 14.91
C PRO A 251 -32.05 -25.84 15.50
N LEU A 252 -30.86 -26.34 15.90
CA LEU A 252 -29.79 -25.52 16.43
C LEU A 252 -29.23 -24.54 15.38
N VAL A 253 -28.94 -23.31 15.81
CA VAL A 253 -28.24 -22.29 15.01
C VAL A 253 -26.85 -22.78 14.61
N VAL A 254 -26.64 -22.90 13.30
CA VAL A 254 -25.32 -23.16 12.72
C VAL A 254 -24.58 -21.82 12.59
N CYS A 255 -23.68 -21.55 13.54
CA CYS A 255 -22.83 -20.37 13.49
C CYS A 255 -21.86 -20.44 12.30
N GLN A 256 -21.76 -19.34 11.56
CA GLN A 256 -20.77 -19.20 10.50
C GLN A 256 -19.38 -19.02 11.09
N ASP A 257 -18.39 -19.72 10.53
CA ASP A 257 -16.98 -19.54 10.87
C ASP A 257 -16.52 -18.12 10.50
N LYS A 258 -15.47 -17.65 11.18
CA LYS A 258 -14.83 -16.35 10.92
C LYS A 258 -13.33 -16.57 10.85
N SER A 259 -12.66 -16.04 9.82
CA SER A 259 -11.21 -16.28 9.57
C SER A 259 -10.29 -15.97 10.75
N CYS A 260 -10.70 -15.06 11.65
CA CYS A 260 -9.96 -14.68 12.86
C CYS A 260 -10.51 -15.26 14.17
N ALA A 261 -11.40 -16.25 14.11
CA ALA A 261 -11.86 -16.98 15.28
C ALA A 261 -11.29 -18.42 15.28
N SER A 262 -10.81 -18.89 16.44
CA SER A 262 -10.42 -20.30 16.59
C SER A 262 -11.61 -21.27 16.60
N SER A 263 -12.80 -20.73 16.91
CA SER A 263 -14.08 -21.40 16.93
C SER A 263 -15.19 -20.36 17.03
N VAL A 264 -16.31 -20.58 16.35
CA VAL A 264 -17.57 -19.88 16.63
C VAL A 264 -18.55 -20.91 17.19
N SER A 265 -19.25 -20.57 18.26
CA SER A 265 -20.20 -21.50 18.89
C SER A 265 -21.39 -20.72 19.43
N CYS A 266 -22.57 -21.31 19.36
CA CYS A 266 -23.75 -20.69 19.92
C CYS A 266 -23.77 -20.84 21.45
N VAL A 267 -24.12 -19.77 22.15
CA VAL A 267 -24.25 -19.72 23.61
C VAL A 267 -25.62 -19.13 23.94
N THR A 268 -26.46 -19.91 24.63
CA THR A 268 -27.79 -19.50 25.10
C THR A 268 -27.72 -18.15 25.85
N GLY A 269 -28.58 -17.20 25.48
CA GLY A 269 -28.59 -15.83 25.97
C GLY A 269 -27.59 -14.88 25.30
N GLN A 270 -26.86 -15.34 24.27
CA GLN A 270 -25.82 -14.56 23.55
C GLN A 270 -25.75 -14.84 22.03
N GLY A 271 -26.37 -15.92 21.55
CA GLY A 271 -26.27 -16.36 20.15
C GLY A 271 -24.85 -16.79 19.77
N CYS A 272 -24.44 -16.55 18.52
CA CYS A 272 -23.14 -16.99 18.00
C CYS A 272 -21.95 -16.16 18.53
N VAL A 273 -21.24 -16.72 19.51
CA VAL A 273 -20.06 -16.10 20.13
C VAL A 273 -18.77 -16.65 19.51
N PRO A 274 -17.92 -15.81 18.90
CA PRO A 274 -16.59 -16.20 18.43
C PRO A 274 -15.55 -16.17 19.56
N VAL A 275 -14.62 -17.14 19.53
CA VAL A 275 -13.38 -17.09 20.30
C VAL A 275 -12.29 -16.55 19.39
N TRP A 276 -11.91 -15.29 19.58
CA TRP A 276 -10.97 -14.59 18.70
C TRP A 276 -9.52 -15.05 18.85
N LEU A 277 -8.81 -15.08 17.73
CA LEU A 277 -7.35 -15.21 17.67
C LEU A 277 -6.67 -13.88 18.05
N PRO A 278 -5.42 -13.92 18.58
CA PRO A 278 -4.65 -12.71 18.87
C PRO A 278 -4.19 -12.00 17.59
N GLU A 279 -3.84 -10.72 17.71
CA GLU A 279 -3.22 -9.93 16.64
C GLU A 279 -1.93 -10.62 16.14
N GLY A 280 -1.75 -10.67 14.82
CA GLY A 280 -0.63 -11.36 14.17
C GLY A 280 -0.78 -12.89 14.09
N ALA A 281 -1.89 -13.47 14.53
CA ALA A 281 -2.20 -14.88 14.23
C ALA A 281 -2.47 -15.06 12.74
N ALA A 282 -1.90 -16.12 12.15
CA ALA A 282 -2.13 -16.46 10.75
C ALA A 282 -3.61 -16.82 10.51
N CYS A 283 -4.14 -16.33 9.40
CA CYS A 283 -5.49 -16.59 8.92
C CYS A 283 -5.46 -16.69 7.37
N ASP A 284 -6.64 -16.65 6.75
CA ASP A 284 -6.83 -16.59 5.29
C ASP A 284 -7.97 -15.59 5.05
N ASP A 285 -7.69 -14.50 4.32
CA ASP A 285 -8.67 -13.46 4.01
C ASP A 285 -9.52 -13.79 2.77
N GLY A 286 -9.21 -14.90 2.09
CA GLY A 286 -9.88 -15.39 0.90
C GLY A 286 -9.49 -14.66 -0.39
N ASN A 287 -8.50 -13.76 -0.35
CA ASN A 287 -8.02 -13.02 -1.50
C ASN A 287 -6.68 -13.57 -1.99
N SER A 288 -6.68 -14.17 -3.19
CA SER A 288 -5.48 -14.70 -3.84
C SER A 288 -4.39 -13.64 -4.11
N CYS A 289 -4.71 -12.35 -3.99
CA CYS A 289 -3.83 -11.20 -4.24
C CYS A 289 -3.24 -10.56 -2.97
N THR A 290 -3.33 -11.24 -1.83
CA THR A 290 -2.69 -10.86 -0.56
C THR A 290 -1.67 -11.92 -0.14
N PHE A 291 -0.73 -11.56 0.73
CA PHE A 291 0.21 -12.51 1.34
C PHE A 291 0.48 -12.19 2.81
N GLY A 292 0.82 -13.22 3.58
CA GLY A 292 1.15 -13.05 4.99
C GLY A 292 -0.06 -12.79 5.89
N ASP A 293 -1.26 -13.10 5.39
CA ASP A 293 -2.57 -12.97 6.03
C ASP A 293 -2.56 -13.18 7.54
N ALA A 294 -2.89 -12.10 8.25
CA ALA A 294 -2.89 -12.09 9.70
C ALA A 294 -4.09 -11.34 10.27
N CYS A 295 -4.52 -11.75 11.45
CA CYS A 295 -5.56 -11.07 12.20
C CYS A 295 -5.06 -9.74 12.73
N ASN A 296 -5.77 -8.65 12.41
CA ASN A 296 -5.51 -7.35 12.98
C ASN A 296 -6.21 -7.17 14.35
N ALA A 297 -6.00 -6.02 14.99
CA ALA A 297 -6.58 -5.69 16.30
C ALA A 297 -8.12 -5.62 16.32
N ASP A 298 -8.77 -5.44 15.16
CA ASP A 298 -10.23 -5.42 14.98
C ASP A 298 -10.81 -6.81 14.59
N HIS A 299 -9.99 -7.86 14.65
CA HIS A 299 -10.31 -9.25 14.26
C HIS A 299 -10.73 -9.42 12.80
N VAL A 300 -10.25 -8.54 11.91
CA VAL A 300 -10.31 -8.71 10.46
C VAL A 300 -9.05 -9.47 10.02
N CYS A 301 -9.23 -10.49 9.19
CA CYS A 301 -8.11 -11.10 8.48
C CYS A 301 -7.78 -10.24 7.25
N ALA A 302 -6.51 -9.88 7.10
CA ALA A 302 -6.01 -9.22 5.89
C ALA A 302 -4.52 -9.58 5.71
N GLY A 303 -4.09 -9.83 4.47
CA GLY A 303 -2.68 -9.85 4.11
C GLY A 303 -2.14 -8.50 3.65
N ASP A 304 -0.82 -8.43 3.49
CA ASP A 304 -0.20 -7.34 2.73
C ASP A 304 -0.50 -7.56 1.24
N PRO A 305 -0.73 -6.48 0.44
CA PRO A 305 -0.91 -6.62 -1.01
C PRO A 305 0.28 -7.35 -1.64
N LEU A 306 0.03 -8.19 -2.65
CA LEU A 306 1.06 -8.95 -3.37
C LEU A 306 2.06 -8.05 -4.13
N ASN A 307 3.00 -7.47 -3.38
CA ASN A 307 4.12 -6.66 -3.87
C ASN A 307 5.12 -7.49 -4.72
N ALA A 308 4.87 -8.78 -4.92
CA ALA A 308 5.60 -9.64 -5.83
C ALA A 308 5.09 -9.56 -7.28
N CYS A 309 3.93 -8.94 -7.54
CA CYS A 309 3.46 -8.65 -8.90
C CYS A 309 4.08 -7.38 -9.50
N ASN A 310 4.94 -6.66 -8.78
CA ASN A 310 5.66 -5.53 -9.34
C ASN A 310 6.86 -6.03 -10.16
N ASP A 311 6.79 -5.92 -11.49
CA ASP A 311 7.87 -6.36 -12.39
C ASP A 311 8.98 -5.29 -12.58
N GLN A 312 8.80 -4.13 -11.96
CA GLN A 312 9.65 -2.94 -12.01
C GLN A 312 9.77 -2.27 -13.39
N ASN A 313 8.90 -2.63 -14.34
CA ASN A 313 8.83 -1.96 -15.64
C ASN A 313 7.90 -0.74 -15.55
N PRO A 314 8.37 0.49 -15.83
CA PRO A 314 7.51 1.68 -15.81
C PRO A 314 6.46 1.70 -16.94
N CYS A 315 6.53 0.75 -17.88
CA CYS A 315 5.63 0.63 -19.03
C CYS A 315 4.59 -0.48 -18.92
N THR A 316 4.45 -1.06 -17.73
CA THR A 316 3.37 -1.96 -17.36
C THR A 316 2.54 -1.38 -16.22
N GLN A 317 1.25 -1.68 -16.22
CA GLN A 317 0.39 -1.54 -15.06
C GLN A 317 0.21 -2.92 -14.43
N ASP A 318 0.79 -3.08 -13.25
CA ASP A 318 0.74 -4.33 -12.50
C ASP A 318 -0.60 -4.49 -11.79
N SER A 319 -1.17 -5.68 -11.91
CA SER A 319 -2.40 -6.11 -11.25
C SER A 319 -2.33 -7.61 -10.93
N CYS A 320 -3.32 -8.10 -10.19
CA CYS A 320 -3.44 -9.51 -9.85
C CYS A 320 -4.87 -9.97 -10.13
N ASP A 321 -5.03 -11.16 -10.75
CA ASP A 321 -6.33 -11.73 -11.06
C ASP A 321 -6.96 -12.49 -9.87
N ALA A 322 -8.24 -12.89 -10.01
CA ALA A 322 -8.96 -13.58 -8.95
C ALA A 322 -8.33 -14.93 -8.55
N GLU A 323 -7.55 -15.52 -9.46
CA GLU A 323 -6.81 -16.76 -9.28
C GLU A 323 -5.40 -16.57 -8.67
N GLY A 324 -4.97 -15.32 -8.43
CA GLY A 324 -3.68 -14.99 -7.80
C GLY A 324 -2.50 -14.86 -8.77
N ASN A 325 -2.75 -14.79 -10.08
CA ASN A 325 -1.69 -14.58 -11.07
C ASN A 325 -1.42 -13.08 -11.27
N CYS A 326 -0.15 -12.71 -11.40
CA CYS A 326 0.24 -11.36 -11.75
C CYS A 326 -0.01 -11.08 -13.24
N ILE A 327 -0.66 -9.95 -13.52
CA ILE A 327 -0.90 -9.40 -14.86
C ILE A 327 -0.17 -8.07 -14.95
N HIS A 328 0.72 -7.94 -15.94
CA HIS A 328 1.42 -6.70 -16.24
C HIS A 328 0.90 -6.20 -17.60
N GLU A 329 -0.01 -5.23 -17.60
CA GLU A 329 -0.65 -4.73 -18.82
C GLU A 329 0.16 -3.57 -19.42
N ASN A 330 0.54 -3.65 -20.69
CA ASN A 330 1.30 -2.58 -21.36
C ASN A 330 0.51 -1.26 -21.36
N ILE A 331 1.13 -0.17 -20.91
CA ILE A 331 0.54 1.18 -20.90
C ILE A 331 1.26 2.12 -21.87
N GLU A 332 0.53 3.09 -22.43
CA GLU A 332 1.09 4.22 -23.18
C GLU A 332 1.23 5.42 -22.23
N SER A 333 2.44 5.64 -21.69
CA SER A 333 2.74 6.75 -20.78
C SER A 333 4.16 7.29 -20.96
N GLU A 334 4.43 8.47 -20.38
CA GLU A 334 5.81 8.97 -20.20
C GLU A 334 6.60 8.04 -19.28
N CYS A 335 7.86 7.80 -19.57
CA CYS A 335 8.74 6.93 -18.77
C CYS A 335 10.18 7.48 -18.71
N ASN A 336 11.14 6.66 -18.33
CA ASN A 336 12.57 6.97 -18.45
C ASN A 336 13.33 5.70 -18.83
N ASP A 337 14.00 5.68 -19.99
CA ASP A 337 14.66 4.49 -20.50
C ASP A 337 16.08 4.28 -19.90
N GLY A 338 16.50 5.22 -19.03
CA GLY A 338 17.79 5.25 -18.36
C GLY A 338 18.96 5.68 -19.26
N ASN A 339 18.73 5.95 -20.54
CA ASN A 339 19.73 6.41 -21.48
C ASN A 339 19.73 7.95 -21.53
N PRO A 340 20.80 8.64 -21.11
CA PRO A 340 20.84 10.10 -21.12
C PRO A 340 20.89 10.70 -22.54
N CYS A 341 21.05 9.87 -23.58
CA CYS A 341 21.14 10.27 -24.98
C CYS A 341 19.86 10.07 -25.80
N THR A 342 18.76 9.76 -25.12
CA THR A 342 17.39 9.76 -25.64
C THR A 342 16.61 10.93 -25.04
N MET A 343 15.51 11.31 -25.70
CA MET A 343 14.60 12.37 -25.30
C MET A 343 13.15 11.92 -25.58
N ASN A 344 12.19 12.52 -24.88
CA ASN A 344 10.76 12.21 -25.06
C ASN A 344 10.42 10.72 -24.82
N ASP A 345 11.07 10.10 -23.83
CA ASP A 345 10.90 8.69 -23.45
C ASP A 345 9.43 8.34 -23.21
N VAL A 346 8.92 7.41 -24.01
CA VAL A 346 7.54 6.91 -23.94
C VAL A 346 7.51 5.39 -23.95
N CYS A 347 6.44 4.85 -23.39
CA CYS A 347 6.16 3.42 -23.42
C CYS A 347 5.52 3.02 -24.75
N GLU A 348 6.20 2.13 -25.48
CA GLU A 348 5.71 1.55 -26.73
C GLU A 348 5.87 0.02 -26.66
N GLU A 349 4.77 -0.72 -26.91
CA GLU A 349 4.68 -2.19 -26.77
C GLU A 349 5.22 -2.77 -25.44
N GLY A 350 5.17 -1.98 -24.35
CA GLY A 350 5.64 -2.39 -23.01
C GLY A 350 7.13 -2.15 -22.76
N ILE A 351 7.82 -1.47 -23.68
CA ILE A 351 9.23 -1.08 -23.56
C ILE A 351 9.29 0.44 -23.42
N CYS A 352 10.06 0.94 -22.45
CA CYS A 352 10.38 2.37 -22.40
C CYS A 352 11.47 2.70 -23.42
N GLN A 353 11.21 3.63 -24.33
CA GLN A 353 12.16 4.07 -25.34
C GLN A 353 11.97 5.55 -25.68
N GLY A 354 13.06 6.30 -25.81
CA GLY A 354 13.04 7.69 -26.30
C GLY A 354 13.56 7.86 -27.73
N GLU A 355 13.33 9.05 -28.28
CA GLU A 355 13.89 9.52 -29.54
C GLU A 355 15.39 9.84 -29.36
N ALA A 356 16.25 9.40 -30.28
CA ALA A 356 17.69 9.67 -30.20
C ALA A 356 18.00 11.17 -30.29
N MET A 357 18.83 11.68 -29.38
CA MET A 357 19.22 13.09 -29.35
C MET A 357 19.95 13.52 -30.63
N ASP A 358 19.40 14.50 -31.35
CA ASP A 358 20.00 15.05 -32.57
C ASP A 358 21.24 15.91 -32.24
N CYS A 359 22.41 15.41 -32.63
CA CYS A 359 23.69 16.09 -32.49
C CYS A 359 24.28 16.59 -33.81
N SER A 360 23.54 16.51 -34.93
CA SER A 360 24.02 16.85 -36.28
C SER A 360 24.53 18.29 -36.45
N VAL A 361 24.19 19.19 -35.52
CA VAL A 361 24.76 20.54 -35.43
C VAL A 361 26.29 20.57 -35.22
N LEU A 362 26.88 19.46 -34.80
CA LEU A 362 28.34 19.27 -34.64
C LEU A 362 28.99 18.50 -35.80
N ASP A 363 28.22 18.16 -36.84
CA ASP A 363 28.75 17.50 -38.04
C ASP A 363 29.60 18.46 -38.87
N SER A 364 30.72 17.95 -39.38
CA SER A 364 31.57 18.62 -40.37
C SER A 364 32.24 17.58 -41.26
N GLN A 365 33.11 17.99 -42.19
CA GLN A 365 33.93 17.05 -42.95
C GLN A 365 34.79 16.13 -42.05
N CYS A 366 35.17 16.60 -40.86
CA CYS A 366 36.08 15.92 -39.95
C CYS A 366 35.49 15.59 -38.57
N THR A 367 34.20 15.84 -38.35
CA THR A 367 33.51 15.53 -37.11
C THR A 367 32.13 14.95 -37.36
N ALA A 368 31.73 13.97 -36.54
CA ALA A 368 30.35 13.56 -36.39
C ALA A 368 29.86 13.95 -35.00
N GLY A 369 28.72 14.63 -34.92
CA GLY A 369 28.02 14.88 -33.68
C GLY A 369 27.43 13.59 -33.13
N ALA A 370 27.77 13.26 -31.90
CA ALA A 370 27.16 12.14 -31.17
C ALA A 370 26.89 12.55 -29.73
N CYS A 371 25.86 11.97 -29.12
CA CYS A 371 25.63 12.19 -27.70
C CYS A 371 26.58 11.34 -26.85
N GLN A 372 27.15 11.95 -25.82
CA GLN A 372 27.93 11.29 -24.78
C GLN A 372 27.51 11.86 -23.42
N ASN A 373 27.06 10.99 -22.51
CA ASN A 373 26.60 11.36 -21.16
C ASN A 373 25.51 12.46 -21.15
N GLY A 374 24.61 12.48 -22.13
CA GLY A 374 23.52 13.46 -22.23
C GLY A 374 23.92 14.85 -22.74
N GLY A 375 25.08 14.98 -23.37
CA GLY A 375 25.45 16.16 -24.15
C GLY A 375 26.01 15.76 -25.51
N CYS A 376 25.72 16.57 -26.53
CA CYS A 376 26.34 16.40 -27.84
C CYS A 376 27.83 16.76 -27.80
N VAL A 377 28.65 15.85 -28.31
CA VAL A 377 30.10 16.01 -28.50
C VAL A 377 30.46 15.80 -29.97
N ALA A 378 31.47 16.51 -30.44
CA ALA A 378 32.05 16.28 -31.77
C ALA A 378 33.06 15.13 -31.68
N MET A 379 32.78 14.01 -32.35
CA MET A 379 33.71 12.90 -32.49
C MET A 379 34.53 13.06 -33.77
N ASN A 380 35.85 12.96 -33.66
CA ASN A 380 36.76 13.09 -34.79
C ASN A 380 36.55 11.95 -35.80
N LEU A 381 36.24 12.30 -37.05
CA LEU A 381 36.18 11.35 -38.16
C LEU A 381 37.56 11.21 -38.82
N PRO A 382 38.00 9.99 -39.15
CA PRO A 382 39.10 9.78 -40.08
C PRO A 382 38.58 9.93 -41.53
N GLY A 383 39.35 10.57 -42.40
CA GLY A 383 38.98 10.72 -43.80
C GLY A 383 39.83 11.75 -44.54
N GLU A 384 39.62 11.79 -45.86
CA GLU A 384 40.00 12.90 -46.73
C GLU A 384 39.02 14.06 -46.50
N CYS A 385 39.50 15.29 -46.66
CA CYS A 385 38.72 16.51 -46.56
C CYS A 385 39.29 17.57 -47.51
N GLU A 386 38.69 18.76 -47.52
CA GLU A 386 39.21 19.93 -48.23
C GLU A 386 39.35 21.09 -47.24
N ASP A 387 40.56 21.61 -47.05
CA ASP A 387 40.83 22.72 -46.10
C ASP A 387 40.58 24.11 -46.73
N GLY A 388 40.50 24.17 -48.06
CA GLY A 388 40.25 25.37 -48.86
C GLY A 388 41.51 26.02 -49.43
N ASP A 389 42.71 25.50 -49.14
CA ASP A 389 43.95 25.89 -49.82
C ASP A 389 44.13 25.08 -51.11
N LEU A 390 43.95 25.76 -52.24
CA LEU A 390 44.16 25.18 -53.57
C LEU A 390 45.62 24.78 -53.84
N CYS A 391 46.56 25.16 -52.96
CA CYS A 391 47.97 24.78 -53.03
C CYS A 391 48.32 23.50 -52.26
N THR A 392 47.38 22.85 -51.60
CA THR A 392 47.55 21.49 -51.05
C THR A 392 46.64 20.47 -51.73
N SER A 393 46.93 19.20 -51.50
CA SER A 393 46.22 18.07 -52.08
C SER A 393 46.27 16.87 -51.15
N SER A 394 45.21 16.05 -51.16
CA SER A 394 45.04 14.94 -50.20
C SER A 394 45.08 15.41 -48.74
N ASP A 395 44.35 16.48 -48.43
CA ASP A 395 44.16 16.96 -47.05
C ASP A 395 43.46 15.88 -46.21
N GLN A 396 43.75 15.85 -44.91
CA GLN A 396 43.26 14.81 -44.01
C GLN A 396 42.66 15.38 -42.73
N CYS A 397 41.68 14.68 -42.20
CA CYS A 397 41.10 15.01 -40.91
C CYS A 397 42.05 14.65 -39.76
N HIS A 398 42.51 15.67 -39.03
CA HIS A 398 43.35 15.52 -37.84
C HIS A 398 42.73 16.27 -36.64
N ASN A 399 42.42 15.54 -35.58
CA ASN A 399 41.79 16.06 -34.35
C ASN A 399 40.53 16.92 -34.59
N GLY A 400 39.68 16.52 -35.55
CA GLY A 400 38.42 17.19 -35.85
C GLY A 400 38.54 18.42 -36.76
N MET A 401 39.74 18.75 -37.20
CA MET A 401 40.00 19.81 -38.19
C MET A 401 40.54 19.18 -39.48
N CYS A 402 40.21 19.77 -40.63
CA CYS A 402 40.93 19.45 -41.86
C CYS A 402 42.32 20.09 -41.77
N VAL A 403 43.37 19.33 -42.07
CA VAL A 403 44.75 19.85 -42.15
C VAL A 403 45.32 19.59 -43.53
N SER A 404 46.02 20.61 -44.03
CA SER A 404 46.63 20.65 -45.36
C SER A 404 47.50 19.42 -45.62
N GLY A 405 47.28 18.79 -46.77
CA GLY A 405 47.95 17.56 -47.18
C GLY A 405 49.33 17.79 -47.79
N VAL A 406 49.56 17.18 -48.94
CA VAL A 406 50.78 17.35 -49.72
C VAL A 406 50.72 18.68 -50.46
N ALA A 407 51.66 19.58 -50.16
CA ALA A 407 51.82 20.84 -50.89
C ALA A 407 52.14 20.58 -52.37
N LEU A 408 51.58 21.42 -53.25
CA LEU A 408 51.79 21.36 -54.70
C LEU A 408 53.28 21.56 -55.01
N ASP A 409 53.89 20.55 -55.65
CA ASP A 409 55.29 20.60 -56.05
C ASP A 409 55.48 21.59 -57.20
N CYS A 410 56.17 22.71 -56.91
CA CYS A 410 56.51 23.75 -57.87
C CYS A 410 58.02 23.76 -58.21
N SER A 411 58.79 22.75 -57.80
CA SER A 411 60.25 22.73 -57.93
C SER A 411 60.77 22.70 -59.38
N GLU A 412 59.91 22.40 -60.36
CA GLU A 412 60.23 22.59 -61.79
C GLU A 412 60.51 24.07 -62.16
N LEU A 413 60.11 25.02 -61.31
CA LEU A 413 60.38 26.46 -61.46
C LEU A 413 61.55 26.96 -60.60
N ASP A 414 62.21 26.08 -59.83
CA ASP A 414 63.39 26.42 -59.06
C ASP A 414 64.62 26.60 -59.97
N GLY A 415 65.45 27.58 -59.65
CA GLY A 415 66.70 27.84 -60.35
C GLY A 415 67.66 28.67 -59.52
N ALA A 416 68.85 28.97 -60.05
CA ALA A 416 69.87 29.75 -59.34
C ALA A 416 69.37 31.13 -58.84
N CYS A 417 68.31 31.67 -59.47
CA CYS A 417 67.74 32.98 -59.22
C CYS A 417 66.20 33.01 -59.20
N SER A 418 65.56 31.85 -59.00
CA SER A 418 64.10 31.77 -58.83
C SER A 418 63.70 30.58 -57.95
N GLU A 419 62.54 30.70 -57.33
CA GLU A 419 61.90 29.69 -56.49
C GLU A 419 60.47 29.48 -56.98
N GLY A 420 60.05 28.23 -57.12
CA GLY A 420 58.69 27.85 -57.45
C GLY A 420 57.77 27.95 -56.25
N VAL A 421 56.80 28.87 -56.29
CA VAL A 421 55.85 29.09 -55.19
C VAL A 421 54.43 28.89 -55.71
N CYS A 422 53.59 28.14 -55.00
CA CYS A 422 52.18 28.04 -55.37
C CYS A 422 51.41 29.31 -54.98
N THR A 423 50.50 29.76 -55.83
CA THR A 423 49.56 30.84 -55.54
C THR A 423 48.20 30.52 -56.17
N ASN A 424 47.15 30.41 -55.35
CA ASN A 424 45.78 30.05 -55.77
C ASN A 424 45.72 28.74 -56.60
N GLY A 425 46.48 27.73 -56.21
CA GLY A 425 46.53 26.43 -56.91
C GLY A 425 47.27 26.41 -58.24
N VAL A 426 48.11 27.42 -58.49
CA VAL A 426 48.97 27.50 -59.68
C VAL A 426 50.40 27.79 -59.24
N CYS A 427 51.37 26.99 -59.72
CA CYS A 427 52.78 27.29 -59.54
C CYS A 427 53.17 28.55 -60.31
N VAL A 428 53.76 29.51 -59.60
CA VAL A 428 54.29 30.75 -60.15
C VAL A 428 55.77 30.90 -59.77
N GLN A 429 56.54 31.53 -60.65
CA GLN A 429 57.96 31.77 -60.41
C GLN A 429 58.14 33.02 -59.53
N ASN A 430 58.70 32.84 -58.34
CA ASN A 430 59.17 33.91 -57.48
C ASN A 430 60.63 34.25 -57.84
N LEU A 431 60.94 35.54 -58.03
CA LEU A 431 62.28 35.96 -58.47
C LEU A 431 63.15 36.30 -57.27
N LEU A 432 64.27 35.61 -57.12
CA LEU A 432 65.21 35.82 -56.03
C LEU A 432 66.15 36.99 -56.33
N SER A 433 66.61 37.67 -55.28
CA SER A 433 67.57 38.78 -55.37
C SER A 433 68.80 38.50 -54.52
N GLY A 434 69.98 38.55 -55.11
CA GLY A 434 71.25 38.26 -54.43
C GLY A 434 72.32 37.79 -55.40
N THR A 435 73.43 37.33 -54.84
CA THR A 435 74.53 36.72 -55.57
C THR A 435 74.21 35.28 -55.97
N CYS A 436 74.69 34.87 -57.13
CA CYS A 436 74.58 33.51 -57.65
C CYS A 436 75.93 33.05 -58.23
N ASP A 437 75.96 31.93 -58.94
CA ASP A 437 77.12 31.39 -59.64
C ASP A 437 76.57 30.84 -60.99
N ASP A 438 76.99 31.41 -62.12
CA ASP A 438 76.48 30.99 -63.44
C ASP A 438 77.23 29.79 -64.05
N GLY A 439 78.28 29.33 -63.36
CA GLY A 439 79.12 28.21 -63.77
C GLY A 439 80.10 28.53 -64.91
N ASP A 440 80.20 29.77 -65.38
CA ASP A 440 81.26 30.21 -66.29
C ASP A 440 82.49 30.66 -65.47
N PRO A 441 83.65 29.98 -65.57
CA PRO A 441 84.85 30.35 -64.81
C PRO A 441 85.54 31.64 -65.31
N LEU A 442 84.90 32.41 -66.20
CA LEU A 442 85.37 33.70 -66.71
C LEU A 442 84.63 34.91 -66.12
N THR A 443 83.58 34.68 -65.34
CA THR A 443 82.71 35.67 -64.69
C THR A 443 82.88 35.65 -63.17
N CYS A 444 82.54 36.76 -62.50
CA CYS A 444 82.53 36.83 -61.03
C CYS A 444 81.69 38.02 -60.52
N ASN A 445 81.21 37.91 -59.28
CA ASN A 445 80.19 38.79 -58.68
C ASN A 445 78.82 38.66 -59.39
N ASP A 446 78.49 37.44 -59.80
CA ASP A 446 77.27 37.14 -60.53
C ASP A 446 76.05 37.42 -59.65
N ASN A 447 75.03 38.01 -60.25
CA ASN A 447 73.83 38.45 -59.52
C ASN A 447 72.56 38.04 -60.26
N CYS A 448 71.51 37.82 -59.48
CA CYS A 448 70.20 37.49 -60.00
C CYS A 448 69.55 38.67 -60.71
N GLY A 449 69.22 38.48 -61.99
CA GLY A 449 68.56 39.45 -62.83
C GLY A 449 67.45 38.80 -63.66
N SER A 450 66.21 39.25 -63.49
CA SER A 450 65.04 38.75 -64.24
C SER A 450 64.80 37.22 -64.16
N GLY A 451 65.29 36.55 -63.12
CA GLY A 451 65.14 35.11 -62.90
C GLY A 451 66.32 34.25 -63.38
N GLU A 452 67.28 34.83 -64.09
CA GLU A 452 68.52 34.17 -64.52
C GLU A 452 69.70 34.68 -63.67
N CYS A 453 70.72 33.83 -63.52
CA CYS A 453 72.01 34.25 -62.98
C CYS A 453 72.80 34.94 -64.10
N VAL A 454 73.26 36.17 -63.84
CA VAL A 454 73.98 36.96 -64.85
C VAL A 454 75.41 37.21 -64.36
N GLY A 455 76.38 36.66 -65.10
CA GLY A 455 77.80 36.78 -64.84
C GLY A 455 78.30 38.22 -64.73
N GLY A 456 79.06 38.50 -63.68
CA GLY A 456 79.69 39.80 -63.45
C GLY A 456 81.10 39.91 -64.08
N SER A 457 81.63 41.13 -64.14
CA SER A 457 82.94 41.42 -64.76
C SER A 457 84.08 41.50 -63.73
N CYS A 458 85.15 40.73 -63.96
CA CYS A 458 86.37 40.75 -63.16
C CYS A 458 87.50 41.56 -63.84
N GLU A 459 88.29 42.31 -63.06
CA GLU A 459 89.61 42.76 -63.51
C GLU A 459 90.67 41.70 -63.18
N GLN A 460 91.13 40.93 -64.17
CA GLN A 460 92.24 39.98 -63.97
C GLN A 460 93.56 40.73 -63.72
N ILE A 461 94.08 40.65 -62.48
CA ILE A 461 95.42 41.11 -62.16
C ILE A 461 96.42 40.03 -62.57
N THR A 462 97.16 40.29 -63.65
CA THR A 462 98.32 39.49 -64.06
C THR A 462 99.59 40.06 -63.43
N GLY A 463 100.27 39.29 -62.56
CA GLY A 463 101.52 39.76 -61.94
C GLY A 463 102.26 38.69 -61.12
N GLU A 464 103.48 38.36 -61.54
CA GLU A 464 104.48 37.81 -60.63
C GLU A 464 105.07 38.94 -59.78
N THR A 465 104.91 38.89 -58.45
CA THR A 465 105.84 39.52 -57.49
C THR A 465 105.65 38.92 -56.11
N CYS A 466 106.52 37.98 -55.73
CA CYS A 466 106.77 37.66 -54.32
C CYS A 466 107.88 38.60 -53.83
N ASP A 467 107.54 39.77 -53.30
CA ASP A 467 108.44 40.60 -52.47
C ASP A 467 107.67 41.78 -51.85
N ASP A 468 106.96 41.51 -50.76
CA ASP A 468 106.69 42.48 -49.69
C ASP A 468 106.37 41.68 -48.40
N PRO A 469 107.35 41.43 -47.50
CA PRO A 469 107.12 40.66 -46.29
C PRO A 469 106.26 41.45 -45.28
N ILE A 470 105.32 40.77 -44.62
CA ILE A 470 104.56 41.36 -43.51
C ILE A 470 105.48 41.45 -42.28
N ASP A 471 105.97 42.65 -41.99
CA ASP A 471 106.73 42.90 -40.77
C ASP A 471 105.81 42.89 -39.54
N MET A 472 105.92 41.84 -38.72
CA MET A 472 105.19 41.69 -37.46
C MET A 472 105.96 42.23 -36.24
N GLY A 473 107.14 42.82 -36.44
CA GLY A 473 107.96 43.42 -35.39
C GLY A 473 108.31 42.46 -34.26
N SER A 474 108.35 42.97 -33.03
CA SER A 474 108.66 42.20 -31.81
C SER A 474 107.44 41.46 -31.21
N GLY A 475 106.40 41.22 -32.01
CA GLY A 475 105.19 40.50 -31.61
C GLY A 475 103.93 41.12 -32.21
N GLY A 476 103.07 40.28 -32.80
CA GLY A 476 101.82 40.70 -33.43
C GLY A 476 100.79 39.57 -33.57
N ILE A 477 99.58 39.93 -33.98
CA ILE A 477 98.52 39.00 -34.39
C ILE A 477 98.29 39.20 -35.89
N LEU A 478 98.46 38.13 -36.65
CA LEU A 478 98.02 38.01 -38.04
C LEU A 478 96.59 37.47 -38.04
N GLU A 479 95.68 38.18 -38.70
CA GLU A 479 94.28 37.78 -38.90
C GLU A 479 94.01 37.69 -40.41
N VAL A 480 93.55 36.53 -40.86
CA VAL A 480 93.33 36.20 -42.28
C VAL A 480 92.03 35.44 -42.39
N ASN A 481 91.11 35.91 -43.24
CA ASN A 481 89.94 35.14 -43.62
C ASN A 481 90.27 34.26 -44.83
N THR A 482 90.33 32.94 -44.66
CA THR A 482 90.68 32.04 -45.77
C THR A 482 89.58 31.95 -46.83
N CYS A 483 88.34 32.32 -46.50
CA CYS A 483 87.24 32.39 -47.49
C CYS A 483 87.54 33.41 -48.61
N ASP A 484 88.23 34.51 -48.30
CA ASP A 484 88.53 35.58 -49.26
C ASP A 484 89.52 35.14 -50.35
N PHE A 485 90.22 34.02 -50.15
CA PHE A 485 91.27 33.50 -51.03
C PHE A 485 90.92 32.13 -51.66
N GLN A 486 89.78 31.54 -51.30
CA GLN A 486 89.48 30.15 -51.66
C GLN A 486 89.02 29.91 -53.10
N LYS A 487 88.70 30.95 -53.88
CA LYS A 487 88.21 30.78 -55.26
C LYS A 487 89.25 30.98 -56.38
N ASP A 488 90.38 31.68 -56.16
CA ASP A 488 91.17 32.23 -57.30
C ASP A 488 92.70 31.97 -57.35
N TYR A 489 93.32 31.26 -56.39
CA TYR A 489 94.78 31.19 -56.32
C TYR A 489 95.37 29.77 -56.39
N SER A 490 95.96 29.43 -57.55
CA SER A 490 96.96 28.36 -57.65
C SER A 490 98.37 28.96 -57.81
N TYR A 491 99.08 29.15 -56.71
CA TYR A 491 100.47 29.62 -56.73
C TYR A 491 101.44 28.46 -56.87
N ASN A 492 102.24 28.48 -57.94
CA ASN A 492 103.18 27.41 -58.25
C ASN A 492 104.54 27.66 -57.56
N TRP A 493 104.60 27.45 -56.24
CA TRP A 493 105.82 27.59 -55.44
C TRP A 493 106.28 26.23 -54.88
N CYS A 494 107.51 25.82 -55.20
CA CYS A 494 108.24 24.71 -54.57
C CYS A 494 107.50 23.36 -54.39
N GLY A 495 106.57 22.99 -55.29
CA GLY A 495 106.04 21.63 -55.38
C GLY A 495 104.96 21.25 -54.36
N ILE A 496 104.18 22.24 -53.90
CA ILE A 496 102.91 22.06 -53.18
C ILE A 496 101.76 22.31 -54.18
N GLN A 497 100.64 21.58 -54.04
CA GLN A 497 99.41 21.80 -54.83
C GLN A 497 98.21 21.94 -53.88
N GLY A 498 97.66 23.15 -53.78
CA GLY A 498 96.45 23.44 -53.00
C GLY A 498 96.17 24.94 -52.87
N PRO A 499 94.96 25.33 -52.42
CA PRO A 499 94.60 26.71 -52.12
C PRO A 499 95.18 27.12 -50.75
N GLU A 500 96.51 27.27 -50.68
CA GLU A 500 97.24 27.69 -49.48
C GLU A 500 97.66 29.17 -49.57
N VAL A 501 97.51 29.91 -48.46
CA VAL A 501 97.97 31.30 -48.38
C VAL A 501 99.36 31.34 -47.73
N VAL A 502 100.34 31.91 -48.43
CA VAL A 502 101.76 31.91 -48.04
C VAL A 502 102.15 33.23 -47.37
N PHE A 503 102.87 33.15 -46.25
CA PHE A 503 103.36 34.27 -45.46
C PHE A 503 104.87 34.18 -45.23
N THR A 504 105.53 35.35 -45.17
CA THR A 504 106.94 35.48 -44.81
C THR A 504 107.06 36.27 -43.51
N LEU A 505 107.73 35.70 -42.51
CA LEU A 505 107.97 36.27 -41.19
C LEU A 505 109.45 36.60 -41.03
N LYS A 506 109.76 37.88 -40.72
CA LYS A 506 111.11 38.32 -40.36
C LYS A 506 111.22 38.47 -38.83
N ALA A 507 112.00 37.60 -38.19
CA ALA A 507 112.17 37.61 -36.74
C ALA A 507 113.30 38.56 -36.32
N GLY A 508 112.95 39.73 -35.79
CA GLY A 508 113.91 40.75 -35.34
C GLY A 508 114.59 40.45 -34.00
N TYR A 509 115.91 40.26 -34.02
CA TYR A 509 116.88 40.44 -32.91
C TYR A 509 116.39 40.16 -31.46
N ALA A 510 116.26 38.89 -31.10
CA ALA A 510 116.18 38.45 -29.70
C ALA A 510 117.07 37.21 -29.46
N ASN A 511 117.77 37.16 -28.32
CA ASN A 511 118.51 35.96 -27.89
C ASN A 511 117.51 34.94 -27.29
N GLY A 512 116.64 34.39 -28.13
CA GLY A 512 115.46 33.67 -27.72
C GLY A 512 114.92 32.71 -28.76
N GLY A 513 113.94 31.89 -28.38
CA GLY A 513 113.17 31.09 -29.31
C GLY A 513 112.07 31.92 -29.98
N LEU A 514 111.44 31.33 -31.01
CA LEU A 514 110.22 31.85 -31.62
C LEU A 514 109.07 30.93 -31.21
N ASP A 515 107.95 31.51 -30.78
CA ASP A 515 106.70 30.80 -30.52
C ASP A 515 105.61 31.31 -31.47
N MET A 516 104.80 30.38 -31.97
CA MET A 516 103.60 30.63 -32.75
C MET A 516 102.40 29.97 -32.08
N VAL A 517 101.32 30.73 -31.93
CA VAL A 517 100.08 30.31 -31.25
C VAL A 517 98.89 30.54 -32.16
N VAL A 518 98.09 29.51 -32.38
CA VAL A 518 96.83 29.61 -33.11
C VAL A 518 95.75 30.07 -32.13
N LEU A 519 95.32 31.33 -32.27
CA LEU A 519 94.30 31.95 -31.42
C LEU A 519 92.88 31.62 -31.88
N GLN A 520 92.70 31.38 -33.18
CA GLN A 520 91.43 31.01 -33.80
C GLN A 520 91.73 30.19 -35.06
N SER A 521 91.03 29.07 -35.25
CA SER A 521 91.26 28.12 -36.35
C SER A 521 89.98 27.74 -37.07
N ILE A 522 90.16 27.19 -38.28
CA ILE A 522 89.15 26.50 -39.08
C ILE A 522 89.29 24.97 -38.90
N PRO A 523 88.28 24.16 -39.26
CA PRO A 523 88.42 22.71 -39.31
C PRO A 523 89.54 22.27 -40.28
N ASN A 524 90.26 21.22 -39.89
CA ASN A 524 91.37 20.63 -40.65
C ASN A 524 92.44 21.64 -41.11
N LEU A 525 92.69 22.68 -40.30
CA LEU A 525 93.78 23.63 -40.49
C LEU A 525 95.13 22.91 -40.56
N VAL A 526 95.79 23.05 -41.70
CA VAL A 526 97.18 22.62 -41.92
C VAL A 526 98.09 23.84 -41.93
N ILE A 527 99.24 23.71 -41.26
CA ILE A 527 100.30 24.71 -41.28
C ILE A 527 101.58 24.04 -41.83
N ASN A 528 102.04 24.52 -42.97
CA ASN A 528 103.29 24.10 -43.61
C ASN A 528 104.36 25.16 -43.35
N TYR A 529 105.59 24.77 -43.01
CA TYR A 529 106.68 25.74 -42.86
C TYR A 529 108.04 25.25 -43.37
N ARG A 530 108.96 26.18 -43.63
CA ARG A 530 110.34 25.89 -44.05
C ARG A 530 111.36 26.90 -43.49
N PHE A 531 112.48 26.37 -42.99
CA PHE A 531 113.69 27.14 -42.67
C PHE A 531 114.73 27.01 -43.78
N TYR A 532 115.53 28.06 -44.02
CA TYR A 532 116.52 28.08 -45.10
C TYR A 532 117.85 27.35 -44.76
N ILE A 533 118.08 26.95 -43.50
CA ILE A 533 119.42 26.57 -43.01
C ILE A 533 119.49 25.15 -42.37
N TYR A 534 118.36 24.46 -42.18
CA TYR A 534 118.33 23.09 -41.61
C TYR A 534 117.23 22.21 -42.24
N ASP A 535 117.61 21.04 -42.78
CA ASP A 535 116.73 20.09 -43.50
C ASP A 535 115.99 19.07 -42.60
N TRP A 536 115.89 19.28 -41.28
CA TRP A 536 115.33 18.30 -40.34
C TRP A 536 114.23 18.86 -39.42
N CYS A 537 113.09 18.16 -39.37
CA CYS A 537 112.00 18.48 -38.45
C CYS A 537 112.36 18.05 -37.02
N VAL A 538 112.00 18.88 -36.02
CA VAL A 538 112.67 18.87 -34.70
C VAL A 538 112.00 17.99 -33.64
N SER A 539 110.85 17.36 -33.92
CA SER A 539 110.20 16.41 -33.00
C SER A 539 109.45 15.29 -33.74
N SER A 540 109.06 14.25 -33.00
CA SER A 540 108.35 13.05 -33.49
C SER A 540 106.89 13.26 -33.88
N GLU A 541 106.37 14.48 -33.79
CA GLU A 541 104.98 14.83 -34.12
C GLU A 541 104.84 15.50 -35.51
N TRP A 542 105.98 15.75 -36.18
CA TRP A 542 106.03 16.36 -37.51
C TRP A 542 106.34 15.31 -38.58
N TYR A 543 105.70 15.43 -39.74
CA TYR A 543 106.05 14.67 -40.94
C TYR A 543 106.55 15.59 -42.04
N GLN A 544 107.46 15.06 -42.87
CA GLN A 544 108.12 15.84 -43.91
C GLN A 544 107.45 15.58 -45.27
N ILE A 545 106.86 16.60 -45.88
CA ILE A 545 106.30 16.57 -47.23
C ILE A 545 107.17 17.45 -48.13
N ASN A 546 107.78 16.89 -49.17
CA ASN A 546 108.54 17.64 -50.20
C ASN A 546 109.60 18.64 -49.64
N GLY A 547 110.14 18.39 -48.44
CA GLY A 547 111.14 19.25 -47.78
C GLY A 547 110.56 20.30 -46.82
N PHE A 548 109.23 20.37 -46.66
CA PHE A 548 108.54 21.14 -45.63
C PHE A 548 108.22 20.26 -44.42
N CYS A 549 108.14 20.87 -43.23
CA CYS A 549 107.61 20.22 -42.04
C CYS A 549 106.14 20.62 -41.87
N SER A 550 105.25 19.63 -41.75
CA SER A 550 103.80 19.82 -41.66
C SER A 550 103.27 19.33 -40.31
N ILE A 551 102.29 20.03 -39.75
CA ILE A 551 101.50 19.57 -38.59
C ILE A 551 100.02 19.88 -38.78
N ASN A 552 99.20 18.97 -38.28
CA ASN A 552 97.77 19.15 -38.21
C ASN A 552 97.41 19.72 -36.83
N SER A 553 96.94 20.97 -36.82
CA SER A 553 96.27 21.64 -35.69
C SER A 553 96.93 21.54 -34.29
N ALA A 554 98.23 21.76 -34.17
CA ALA A 554 98.85 22.07 -32.87
C ALA A 554 98.52 23.53 -32.46
N PRO A 555 97.96 23.79 -31.27
CA PRO A 555 97.63 25.16 -30.84
C PRO A 555 98.85 26.01 -30.47
N PHE A 556 100.00 25.37 -30.26
CA PHE A 556 101.28 25.98 -29.89
C PHE A 556 102.41 25.30 -30.66
N ILE A 557 103.27 26.10 -31.29
CA ILE A 557 104.48 25.66 -32.00
C ILE A 557 105.64 26.51 -31.49
N GLY A 558 106.62 25.88 -30.84
CA GLY A 558 107.79 26.58 -30.28
C GLY A 558 109.11 26.06 -30.86
N TRP A 559 109.97 26.98 -31.28
CA TRP A 559 111.28 26.68 -31.88
C TRP A 559 112.42 27.20 -31.00
N GLY A 560 113.35 26.31 -30.61
CA GLY A 560 114.56 26.66 -29.86
C GLY A 560 115.82 26.64 -30.71
N GLY A 561 116.67 27.66 -30.59
CA GLY A 561 118.01 27.70 -31.23
C GLY A 561 118.03 28.25 -32.66
N TYR A 562 117.35 29.37 -32.90
CA TYR A 562 117.23 30.02 -34.21
C TYR A 562 118.47 30.86 -34.60
N ASP A 563 118.76 30.99 -35.91
CA ASP A 563 119.73 31.97 -36.43
C ASP A 563 119.04 33.33 -36.58
N PRO A 564 119.52 34.41 -35.92
CA PRO A 564 118.87 35.73 -35.94
C PRO A 564 118.85 36.43 -37.31
N ASN A 565 119.36 35.82 -38.39
CA ASN A 565 119.30 36.35 -39.76
C ASN A 565 118.50 35.47 -40.74
N ALA A 566 117.88 34.39 -40.27
CA ALA A 566 117.00 33.60 -41.12
C ALA A 566 115.62 34.29 -41.30
N ASP A 567 115.01 34.06 -42.46
CA ASP A 567 113.59 34.34 -42.71
C ASP A 567 112.78 33.03 -42.50
N LEU A 568 111.61 33.11 -41.86
CA LEU A 568 110.68 31.99 -41.71
C LEU A 568 109.54 32.11 -42.74
N TYR A 569 109.36 31.08 -43.55
CA TYR A 569 108.24 30.97 -44.47
C TYR A 569 107.25 29.96 -43.92
N PHE A 570 105.97 30.33 -43.89
CA PHE A 570 104.88 29.42 -43.54
C PHE A 570 103.65 29.66 -44.43
N ALA A 571 102.87 28.61 -44.65
CA ALA A 571 101.62 28.64 -45.38
C ALA A 571 100.50 28.02 -44.55
N ILE A 572 99.28 28.53 -44.73
CA ILE A 572 98.08 28.03 -44.04
C ILE A 572 96.98 27.68 -45.05
N GLY A 573 96.27 26.59 -44.77
CA GLY A 573 95.17 26.09 -45.59
C GLY A 573 94.30 25.08 -44.82
N SER A 574 93.32 24.48 -45.50
CA SER A 574 92.49 23.40 -44.95
C SER A 574 92.49 22.20 -45.88
N GLU A 575 92.75 21.00 -45.34
CA GLU A 575 92.72 19.73 -46.10
C GLU A 575 91.31 19.38 -46.60
N SER A 576 90.26 19.87 -45.93
CA SER A 576 88.85 19.64 -46.31
C SER A 576 88.26 20.73 -47.20
N GLY A 577 89.01 21.81 -47.48
CA GLY A 577 88.47 22.98 -48.15
C GLY A 577 87.56 23.84 -47.25
N ASP A 578 87.59 23.66 -45.93
CA ASP A 578 86.87 24.56 -45.02
C ASP A 578 87.50 25.95 -44.99
N CYS A 579 86.69 27.00 -44.82
CA CYS A 579 87.13 28.40 -44.85
C CYS A 579 86.66 29.20 -43.63
N GLY A 580 87.38 30.26 -43.29
CA GLY A 580 87.01 31.19 -42.24
C GLY A 580 88.19 31.99 -41.67
N VAL A 581 87.91 32.77 -40.61
CA VAL A 581 88.92 33.63 -39.97
C VAL A 581 89.88 32.79 -39.12
N VAL A 582 91.14 32.76 -39.56
CA VAL A 582 92.29 32.21 -38.82
C VAL A 582 93.04 33.37 -38.17
N ARG A 583 93.37 33.22 -36.88
CA ARG A 583 94.20 34.17 -36.12
C ARG A 583 95.42 33.49 -35.57
N ILE A 584 96.60 34.00 -35.92
CA ILE A 584 97.90 33.46 -35.48
C ILE A 584 98.67 34.59 -34.80
N SER A 585 99.18 34.33 -33.60
CA SER A 585 100.16 35.21 -32.96
C SER A 585 101.55 34.60 -33.06
N ALA A 586 102.54 35.44 -33.38
CA ALA A 586 103.94 35.07 -33.38
C ALA A 586 104.71 36.04 -32.46
N TYR A 587 105.56 35.50 -31.59
CA TYR A 587 106.39 36.29 -30.67
C TYR A 587 107.70 35.57 -30.34
N THR A 588 108.74 36.35 -30.05
CA THR A 588 110.04 35.80 -29.60
C THR A 588 110.11 35.75 -28.07
N TYR A 589 110.62 34.67 -27.49
CA TYR A 589 110.82 34.52 -26.04
C TYR A 589 112.31 34.39 -25.69
N GLY A 590 112.85 35.32 -24.89
CA GLY A 590 114.29 35.38 -24.60
C GLY A 590 114.75 36.42 -23.57
N ASN A 591 113.84 37.20 -23.00
CA ASN A 591 113.97 37.95 -21.73
C ASN A 591 112.57 38.20 -21.17
#